data_AF-A0A1R3RMA4-F1
#
_entry.id   AF-A0A1R3RMA4-F1
#
_cell.length_a   1.000
_cell.length_b   1.000
_cell.length_c   1.000
_cell.angle_alpha   90.00
_cell.angle_beta   90.00
_cell.angle_gamma   90.00
#
_symmetry.space_group_name_H-M   'P 1'
#
loop_
_entity.id
_entity.type
_entity.pdbx_description
1 polymer ?
#
loop_
_entity_poly.entity_id
_entity_poly.type
_entity_poly.pdbx_seq_one_letter_code
_entity_poly.pdbx_strand_id
1 'polypeptide(L)'
;MADFSAASEDPNFVCLVCHPDQSSFDEWGTEPPVEDFITGFRDARHAQLRLYTNKQIAALRQTGEDSGLEPEWIAKLDERSQQVSTVVLQYCIRKSTWIQSLADAEQEFQVPGRADISAARDEIWWGWRVGFADAFWLFNGVDGGDVDMILLFTRPEFLDAEGVLHVDVPRGIPWGDIQDTSTVTGSERATRC
;
A
#
# COMPACT_ATOMS: atom_id res chain seq x y z
N MET A 1 9.38 -31.14 4.87
CA MET A 1 8.45 -30.20 5.49
C MET A 1 9.23 -28.93 5.69
N ALA A 2 8.96 -27.89 4.91
CA ALA A 2 9.59 -26.59 5.10
C ALA A 2 8.93 -25.95 6.32
N ASP A 3 9.77 -25.68 7.30
CA ASP A 3 9.45 -25.01 8.55
C ASP A 3 9.19 -23.53 8.22
N PHE A 4 7.92 -23.11 8.22
CA PHE A 4 7.55 -21.71 8.11
C PHE A 4 7.70 -21.08 9.50
N SER A 5 8.94 -20.84 9.93
CA SER A 5 9.24 -20.12 11.16
C SER A 5 10.32 -19.07 10.92
N ALA A 6 9.86 -17.92 10.47
CA ALA A 6 10.12 -16.68 11.18
C ALA A 6 8.87 -15.83 10.95
N ALA A 7 7.98 -15.78 11.95
CA ALA A 7 7.03 -14.68 12.03
C ALA A 7 7.89 -13.40 12.00
N SER A 8 7.63 -12.47 11.09
CA SER A 8 8.25 -11.16 11.19
C SER A 8 7.92 -10.60 12.58
N GLU A 9 8.90 -10.04 13.29
CA GLU A 9 8.67 -9.39 14.59
C GLU A 9 7.77 -8.14 14.47
N ASP A 10 7.43 -7.76 13.24
CA ASP A 10 6.52 -6.65 12.93
C ASP A 10 5.07 -6.99 13.32
N PRO A 11 4.33 -6.04 13.93
CA PRO A 11 2.97 -6.28 14.42
C PRO A 11 1.99 -6.53 13.26
N ASN A 12 0.95 -7.32 13.53
CA ASN A 12 -0.18 -7.44 12.62
C ASN A 12 -0.86 -6.06 12.49
N PHE A 13 -0.88 -5.52 11.28
CA PHE A 13 -1.42 -4.18 11.00
C PHE A 13 -2.64 -4.23 10.05
N VAL A 14 -3.15 -5.42 9.76
CA VAL A 14 -4.31 -5.64 8.89
C VAL A 14 -5.42 -6.37 9.64
N CYS A 15 -6.65 -5.89 9.51
CA CYS A 15 -7.84 -6.58 10.01
C CYS A 15 -8.52 -7.34 8.86
N LEU A 16 -8.76 -8.62 9.07
CA LEU A 16 -9.31 -9.51 8.07
C LEU A 16 -10.82 -9.34 7.95
N VAL A 17 -11.31 -9.36 6.70
CA VAL A 17 -12.74 -9.38 6.40
C VAL A 17 -13.13 -10.77 5.91
N CYS A 18 -13.73 -11.55 6.79
CA CYS A 18 -14.12 -12.93 6.48
C CYS A 18 -15.40 -12.98 5.63
N HIS A 19 -16.34 -12.06 5.86
CA HIS A 19 -17.61 -11.98 5.16
C HIS A 19 -18.03 -10.52 4.90
N PRO A 20 -18.75 -10.21 3.79
CA PRO A 20 -19.26 -8.85 3.53
C PRO A 20 -20.22 -8.29 4.59
N ASP A 21 -20.88 -9.17 5.35
CA ASP A 21 -21.83 -8.77 6.40
C ASP A 21 -21.17 -8.67 7.79
N GLN A 22 -19.84 -8.75 7.86
CA GLN A 22 -19.10 -8.66 9.12
C GLN A 22 -19.29 -7.27 9.75
N SER A 23 -19.74 -7.25 11.00
CA SER A 23 -20.05 -6.03 11.76
C SER A 23 -19.02 -5.65 12.81
N SER A 24 -18.01 -6.50 13.04
CA SER A 24 -16.95 -6.28 14.03
C SER A 24 -15.60 -6.62 13.40
N PHE A 25 -14.56 -5.91 13.81
CA PHE A 25 -13.20 -6.06 13.30
C PHE A 25 -12.24 -6.18 14.49
N ASP A 26 -11.15 -6.91 14.29
CA ASP A 26 -10.13 -7.06 15.32
C ASP A 26 -9.52 -5.70 15.67
N GLU A 27 -9.28 -5.45 16.95
CA GLU A 27 -8.81 -4.15 17.43
C GLU A 27 -7.33 -3.89 17.08
N TRP A 28 -6.53 -4.95 16.99
CA TRP A 28 -5.06 -4.90 16.84
C TRP A 28 -4.57 -5.75 15.67
N GLY A 29 -5.31 -5.73 14.56
CA GLY A 29 -5.05 -6.63 13.44
C GLY A 29 -5.46 -8.08 13.74
N THR A 30 -5.57 -8.87 12.68
CA THR A 30 -5.93 -10.28 12.79
C THR A 30 -4.69 -11.11 13.08
N GLU A 31 -4.69 -11.80 14.22
CA GLU A 31 -3.62 -12.71 14.62
C GLU A 31 -3.65 -14.02 13.81
N PRO A 32 -2.51 -14.44 13.20
CA PRO A 32 -2.39 -15.75 12.59
C PRO A 32 -2.22 -16.87 13.64
N PRO A 33 -2.55 -18.14 13.32
CA PRO A 33 -3.02 -18.63 12.03
C PRO A 33 -4.50 -18.34 11.79
N VAL A 34 -4.84 -18.08 10.53
CA VAL A 34 -6.23 -17.90 10.08
C VAL A 34 -6.68 -19.18 9.37
N GLU A 35 -7.84 -19.71 9.74
CA GLU A 35 -8.45 -20.87 9.06
C GLU A 35 -8.94 -20.49 7.66
N ASP A 36 -9.04 -21.46 6.74
CA ASP A 36 -9.61 -21.20 5.41
C ASP A 36 -11.08 -20.74 5.50
N PHE A 37 -11.44 -19.69 4.78
CA PHE A 37 -12.80 -19.14 4.73
C PHE A 37 -13.19 -18.78 3.29
N ILE A 38 -14.50 -18.80 3.02
CA ILE A 38 -15.05 -18.36 1.73
C ILE A 38 -15.51 -16.92 1.90
N THR A 39 -14.91 -16.02 1.12
CA THR A 39 -15.35 -14.63 1.06
C THR A 39 -16.48 -14.43 0.07
N GLY A 40 -17.32 -13.42 0.31
CA GLY A 40 -18.29 -12.94 -0.67
C GLY A 40 -17.71 -11.98 -1.72
N PHE A 41 -16.38 -11.87 -1.81
CA PHE A 41 -15.68 -10.87 -2.65
C PHE A 41 -15.05 -11.44 -3.91
N ARG A 42 -15.34 -12.70 -4.27
CA ARG A 42 -14.88 -13.29 -5.54
C ARG A 42 -15.29 -12.38 -6.70
N ASP A 43 -14.35 -12.10 -7.60
CA ASP A 43 -14.51 -11.21 -8.77
C ASP A 43 -14.78 -9.72 -8.46
N ALA A 44 -14.72 -9.30 -7.19
CA ALA A 44 -14.89 -7.91 -6.83
C ALA A 44 -13.74 -7.05 -7.38
N ARG A 45 -14.10 -5.98 -8.10
CA ARG A 45 -13.14 -5.00 -8.61
C ARG A 45 -12.59 -4.14 -7.47
N HIS A 46 -11.39 -3.60 -7.63
CA HIS A 46 -10.78 -2.70 -6.64
C HIS A 46 -11.71 -1.56 -6.22
N ALA A 47 -12.41 -0.91 -7.17
CA ALA A 47 -13.37 0.15 -6.86
C ALA A 47 -14.55 -0.32 -5.97
N GLN A 48 -14.99 -1.58 -6.11
CA GLN A 48 -16.06 -2.14 -5.28
C GLN A 48 -15.55 -2.44 -3.87
N LEU A 49 -14.34 -2.98 -3.75
CA LEU A 49 -13.68 -3.21 -2.47
C LEU A 49 -13.46 -1.90 -1.72
N ARG A 50 -12.92 -0.87 -2.40
CA ARG A 50 -12.75 0.49 -1.84
C ARG A 50 -14.06 1.09 -1.33
N LEU A 51 -15.12 0.98 -2.14
CA LEU A 51 -16.44 1.47 -1.73
C LEU A 51 -17.00 0.70 -0.53
N TYR A 52 -16.81 -0.62 -0.49
CA TYR A 52 -17.22 -1.44 0.64
C TYR A 52 -16.46 -1.04 1.91
N THR A 53 -15.13 -1.05 1.87
CA THR A 53 -14.26 -0.70 3.01
C THR A 53 -14.61 0.67 3.57
N ASN A 54 -14.70 1.70 2.70
CA ASN A 54 -15.02 3.06 3.15
C ASN A 54 -16.41 3.17 3.78
N LYS A 55 -17.39 2.40 3.29
CA LYS A 55 -18.72 2.35 3.90
C LYS A 55 -18.71 1.70 5.27
N GLN A 56 -18.00 0.57 5.42
CA GLN A 56 -17.92 -0.13 6.70
C GLN A 56 -17.19 0.70 7.74
N ILE A 57 -16.03 1.27 7.40
CA ILE A 57 -15.29 2.17 8.30
C ILE A 57 -16.17 3.37 8.70
N ALA A 58 -16.88 3.98 7.75
CA ALA A 58 -17.80 5.08 8.05
C ALA A 58 -18.98 4.67 8.96
N ALA A 59 -19.43 3.42 8.89
CA ALA A 59 -20.47 2.90 9.78
C ALA A 59 -19.92 2.64 11.20
N LEU A 60 -18.76 2.01 11.31
CA LEU A 60 -18.09 1.74 12.60
C LEU A 60 -17.71 3.04 13.32
N ARG A 61 -17.28 4.07 12.58
CA ARG A 61 -17.00 5.40 13.14
C ARG A 61 -18.22 6.03 13.81
N GLN A 62 -19.43 5.70 13.37
CA GLN A 62 -20.65 6.20 14.00
C GLN A 62 -20.92 5.53 15.34
N THR A 63 -20.44 4.29 15.54
CA THR A 63 -20.58 3.54 16.79
C THR A 63 -19.35 3.65 17.70
N GLY A 64 -18.24 4.21 17.19
CA GLY A 64 -16.96 4.31 17.90
C GLY A 64 -16.17 3.00 17.92
N GLU A 65 -16.48 2.09 16.99
CA GLU A 65 -15.90 0.73 16.90
C GLU A 65 -15.01 0.58 15.67
N ASP A 66 -14.50 1.69 15.13
CA ASP A 66 -13.66 1.64 13.92
C ASP A 66 -12.23 1.17 14.20
N SER A 67 -11.85 1.01 15.46
CA SER A 67 -10.61 0.33 15.87
C SER A 67 -9.34 0.82 15.14
N GLY A 68 -9.28 2.12 14.81
CA GLY A 68 -8.14 2.69 14.09
C GLY A 68 -8.07 2.31 12.60
N LEU A 69 -9.14 1.78 12.01
CA LEU A 69 -9.18 1.45 10.58
C LEU A 69 -9.07 2.71 9.71
N GLU A 70 -8.13 2.64 8.75
CA GLU A 70 -7.82 3.73 7.83
C GLU A 70 -8.47 3.52 6.46
N PRO A 71 -9.40 4.41 6.01
CA PRO A 71 -10.09 4.26 4.74
C PRO A 71 -9.18 4.48 3.51
N GLU A 72 -7.99 5.05 3.70
CA GLU A 72 -6.98 5.24 2.67
C GLU A 72 -6.23 3.95 2.32
N TRP A 73 -6.22 2.95 3.20
CA TRP A 73 -5.49 1.70 3.01
C TRP A 73 -6.40 0.50 2.80
N ILE A 74 -6.03 -0.36 1.84
CA ILE A 74 -6.70 -1.65 1.61
C ILE A 74 -5.66 -2.71 1.28
N ALA A 75 -5.68 -3.80 2.04
CA ALA A 75 -5.00 -5.03 1.73
C ALA A 75 -5.94 -6.01 0.99
N LYS A 76 -5.53 -6.51 -0.16
CA LYS A 76 -6.26 -7.50 -0.94
C LYS A 76 -5.44 -8.78 -1.09
N LEU A 77 -6.06 -9.89 -0.72
CA LEU A 77 -5.61 -11.23 -1.08
C LEU A 77 -6.28 -11.64 -2.39
N ASP A 78 -5.49 -12.03 -3.39
CA ASP A 78 -6.00 -12.57 -4.66
C ASP A 78 -5.45 -13.97 -4.94
N GLU A 79 -5.76 -14.53 -6.11
CA GLU A 79 -5.46 -15.91 -6.45
C GLU A 79 -3.95 -16.21 -6.44
N ARG A 80 -3.12 -15.17 -6.59
CA ARG A 80 -1.65 -15.28 -6.54
C ARG A 80 -1.12 -15.21 -5.11
N SER A 81 -1.85 -14.59 -4.19
CA SER A 81 -1.37 -14.29 -2.83
C SER A 81 -0.86 -15.52 -2.09
N GLN A 82 -1.58 -16.64 -2.16
CA GLN A 82 -1.17 -17.88 -1.50
C GLN A 82 0.03 -18.54 -2.18
N GLN A 83 0.10 -18.50 -3.52
CA GLN A 83 1.11 -19.22 -4.30
C GLN A 83 2.49 -18.56 -4.22
N VAL A 84 2.52 -17.23 -4.19
CA VAL A 84 3.76 -16.44 -4.16
C VAL A 84 3.97 -15.68 -2.86
N SER A 85 3.17 -15.98 -1.82
CA SER A 85 3.27 -15.33 -0.50
C SER A 85 3.25 -13.80 -0.56
N THR A 86 2.29 -13.24 -1.32
CA THR A 86 2.16 -11.79 -1.53
C THR A 86 0.80 -11.24 -1.12
N VAL A 87 0.74 -9.93 -0.89
CA VAL A 87 -0.49 -9.15 -0.73
C VAL A 87 -0.48 -7.97 -1.69
N VAL A 88 -1.66 -7.54 -2.15
CA VAL A 88 -1.79 -6.27 -2.86
C VAL A 88 -2.21 -5.20 -1.87
N LEU A 89 -1.31 -4.28 -1.56
CA LEU A 89 -1.60 -3.09 -0.77
C LEU A 89 -2.00 -1.95 -1.69
N GLN A 90 -3.08 -1.26 -1.34
CA GLN A 90 -3.58 -0.08 -2.04
C GLN A 90 -3.62 1.10 -1.09
N TYR A 91 -3.16 2.25 -1.56
CA TYR A 91 -3.15 3.50 -0.80
C TYR A 91 -3.85 4.61 -1.57
N CYS A 92 -4.59 5.46 -0.86
CA CYS A 92 -5.33 6.58 -1.42
C CYS A 92 -4.80 7.92 -0.92
N ILE A 93 -4.61 8.87 -1.84
CA ILE A 93 -4.55 10.29 -1.52
C ILE A 93 -5.62 11.02 -2.33
N ARG A 94 -6.18 12.09 -1.75
CA ARG A 94 -7.01 13.01 -2.54
C ARG A 94 -6.20 13.68 -3.64
N LYS A 95 -6.69 13.70 -4.86
CA LYS A 95 -5.98 14.31 -6.00
C LYS A 95 -5.66 15.79 -5.74
N SER A 96 -6.59 16.54 -5.13
CA SER A 96 -6.33 17.92 -4.71
C SER A 96 -5.17 18.05 -3.71
N THR A 97 -5.12 17.17 -2.70
CA THR A 97 -4.00 17.12 -1.74
C THR A 97 -2.69 16.78 -2.44
N TRP A 98 -2.67 15.79 -3.33
CA TRP A 98 -1.47 15.43 -4.09
C TRP A 98 -0.94 16.58 -4.95
N ILE A 99 -1.84 17.33 -5.62
CA ILE A 99 -1.46 18.53 -6.39
C ILE A 99 -0.81 19.57 -5.48
N GLN A 100 -1.39 19.81 -4.30
CA GLN A 100 -0.82 20.76 -3.35
C GLN A 100 0.55 20.31 -2.85
N SER A 101 0.70 19.03 -2.47
CA SER A 101 1.98 18.47 -2.01
C SER A 101 3.08 18.56 -3.06
N LEU A 102 2.76 18.30 -4.34
CA LEU A 102 3.71 18.49 -5.44
C LEU A 102 4.09 19.96 -5.62
N ALA A 103 3.13 20.88 -5.54
CA ALA A 103 3.40 22.31 -5.65
C ALA A 103 4.28 22.81 -4.51
N ASP A 104 4.02 22.36 -3.28
CA ASP A 104 4.81 22.69 -2.09
C ASP A 104 6.24 22.12 -2.18
N ALA A 105 6.40 20.98 -2.86
CA ALA A 105 7.69 20.36 -3.15
C ALA A 105 8.37 20.93 -4.43
N GLU A 106 7.81 21.97 -5.05
CA GLU A 106 8.27 22.57 -6.31
C GLU A 106 8.40 21.55 -7.47
N GLN A 107 7.56 20.51 -7.46
CA GLN A 107 7.53 19.47 -8.48
C GLN A 107 6.40 19.71 -9.49
N GLU A 108 6.64 19.31 -10.75
CA GLU A 108 5.59 19.31 -11.77
C GLU A 108 4.50 18.29 -11.45
N PHE A 109 3.27 18.55 -11.89
CA PHE A 109 2.18 17.61 -11.73
C PHE A 109 2.48 16.30 -12.46
N GLN A 110 2.63 15.23 -11.70
CA GLN A 110 2.74 13.87 -12.19
C GLN A 110 2.02 12.90 -11.25
N VAL A 111 1.60 11.75 -11.77
CA VAL A 111 1.13 10.63 -10.96
C VAL A 111 2.01 9.45 -11.33
N PRO A 112 2.91 9.02 -10.43
CA PRO A 112 3.91 8.03 -10.78
C PRO A 112 3.35 6.61 -10.72
N GLY A 113 4.02 5.70 -11.42
CA GLY A 113 3.64 4.30 -11.52
C GLY A 113 2.25 4.06 -12.08
N ARG A 114 1.67 2.91 -11.72
CA ARG A 114 0.31 2.56 -12.08
C ARG A 114 -0.65 2.96 -10.96
N ALA A 115 -1.46 3.97 -11.24
CA ALA A 115 -2.49 4.45 -10.31
C ALA A 115 -3.87 4.49 -10.97
N ASP A 116 -4.91 4.21 -10.18
CA ASP A 116 -6.30 4.40 -10.56
C ASP A 116 -6.75 5.81 -10.12
N ILE A 117 -7.08 6.68 -11.07
CA ILE A 117 -7.52 8.05 -10.79
C ILE A 117 -9.05 8.14 -10.89
N SER A 118 -9.70 8.56 -9.81
CA SER A 118 -11.13 8.82 -9.77
C SER A 118 -11.40 10.32 -9.70
N ALA A 119 -11.60 10.95 -10.86
CA ALA A 119 -11.92 12.38 -10.93
C ALA A 119 -13.23 12.74 -10.20
N ALA A 120 -14.22 11.84 -10.21
CA ALA A 120 -15.50 12.07 -9.56
C ALA A 120 -15.42 12.05 -8.02
N ARG A 121 -14.39 11.40 -7.46
CA ARG A 121 -14.18 11.32 -6.01
C ARG A 121 -12.98 12.12 -5.52
N ASP A 122 -12.27 12.78 -6.43
CA ASP A 122 -11.00 13.45 -6.15
C ASP A 122 -9.98 12.50 -5.50
N GLU A 123 -9.83 11.27 -6.00
CA GLU A 123 -8.96 10.24 -5.41
C GLU A 123 -7.91 9.74 -6.42
N ILE A 124 -6.70 9.47 -5.93
CA ILE A 124 -5.64 8.72 -6.62
C ILE A 124 -5.36 7.50 -5.77
N TRP A 125 -5.44 6.32 -6.39
CA TRP A 125 -5.13 5.07 -5.73
C TRP A 125 -3.91 4.41 -6.36
N TRP A 126 -2.84 4.27 -5.58
CA TRP A 126 -1.70 3.44 -5.95
C TRP A 126 -1.90 2.02 -5.44
N GLY A 127 -1.29 1.06 -6.13
CA GLY A 127 -1.37 -0.34 -5.76
C GLY A 127 -0.04 -1.04 -5.97
N TRP A 128 0.42 -1.75 -4.95
CA TRP A 128 1.66 -2.52 -4.97
C TRP A 128 1.37 -3.95 -4.59
N ARG A 129 1.95 -4.90 -5.34
CA ARG A 129 2.07 -6.27 -4.87
C ARG A 129 3.39 -6.38 -4.11
N VAL A 130 3.34 -6.85 -2.88
CA VAL A 130 4.52 -7.01 -2.01
C VAL A 130 4.49 -8.35 -1.31
N GLY A 131 5.64 -8.83 -0.88
CA GLY A 131 5.72 -9.97 0.03
C GLY A 131 5.00 -9.66 1.35
N PHE A 132 4.43 -10.68 2.00
CA PHE A 132 3.79 -10.49 3.31
C PHE A 132 4.73 -9.87 4.35
N ALA A 133 5.99 -10.31 4.38
CA ALA A 133 7.02 -9.80 5.31
C ALA A 133 7.41 -8.34 5.03
N ASP A 134 7.15 -7.84 3.83
CA ASP A 134 7.52 -6.49 3.40
C ASP A 134 6.36 -5.49 3.50
N ALA A 135 5.15 -5.98 3.74
CA ALA A 135 3.93 -5.20 3.67
C ALA A 135 3.91 -4.05 4.71
N PHE A 136 4.38 -4.32 5.94
CA PHE A 136 4.50 -3.32 6.99
C PHE A 136 5.50 -2.21 6.64
N TRP A 137 6.57 -2.55 5.91
CA TRP A 137 7.59 -1.59 5.51
C TRP A 137 7.11 -0.68 4.38
N LEU A 138 6.35 -1.23 3.43
CA LEU A 138 5.65 -0.41 2.44
C LEU A 138 4.65 0.53 3.12
N PHE A 139 3.84 0.02 4.06
CA PHE A 139 2.90 0.83 4.83
C PHE A 139 3.62 2.02 5.49
N ASN A 140 4.62 1.78 6.35
CA ASN A 140 5.33 2.87 7.03
C ASN A 140 6.05 3.84 6.09
N GLY A 141 6.50 3.38 4.92
CA GLY A 141 7.20 4.23 3.96
C GLY A 141 6.28 5.17 3.21
N VAL A 142 5.07 4.72 2.88
CA VAL A 142 4.10 5.47 2.05
C VAL A 142 3.06 6.18 2.90
N ASP A 143 2.79 5.68 4.10
CA ASP A 143 1.82 6.25 5.01
C ASP A 143 2.15 7.71 5.35
N GLY A 144 1.10 8.52 5.50
CA GLY A 144 1.22 9.98 5.56
C GLY A 144 1.37 10.68 4.20
N GLY A 145 1.57 9.93 3.11
CA GLY A 145 1.46 10.45 1.75
C GLY A 145 2.63 11.31 1.30
N ASP A 146 3.83 10.99 1.75
CA ASP A 146 5.06 11.67 1.33
C ASP A 146 5.30 11.51 -0.18
N VAL A 147 5.54 12.65 -0.84
CA VAL A 147 5.71 12.72 -2.30
C VAL A 147 6.91 11.90 -2.76
N ASP A 148 8.05 12.06 -2.10
CA ASP A 148 9.30 11.41 -2.48
C ASP A 148 9.21 9.90 -2.26
N MET A 149 8.56 9.48 -1.18
CA MET A 149 8.33 8.06 -0.91
C MET A 149 7.39 7.43 -1.93
N ILE A 150 6.27 8.07 -2.27
CA ILE A 150 5.38 7.55 -3.33
C ILE A 150 6.10 7.49 -4.67
N LEU A 151 6.87 8.52 -5.03
CA LEU A 151 7.68 8.52 -6.26
C LEU A 151 8.69 7.38 -6.27
N LEU A 152 9.35 7.12 -5.15
CA LEU A 152 10.37 6.09 -5.02
C LEU A 152 9.78 4.68 -5.08
N PHE A 153 8.73 4.41 -4.32
CA PHE A 153 8.10 3.08 -4.24
C PHE A 153 7.30 2.70 -5.49
N THR A 154 7.04 3.65 -6.40
CA THR A 154 6.35 3.39 -7.67
C THR A 154 7.29 3.22 -8.86
N ARG A 155 8.61 3.29 -8.63
CA ARG A 155 9.61 3.10 -9.68
C ARG A 155 9.61 1.67 -10.23
N PRO A 156 9.55 1.49 -11.56
CA PRO A 156 9.45 0.17 -12.17
C PRO A 156 10.69 -0.70 -12.00
N GLU A 157 11.88 -0.12 -11.78
CA GLU A 157 13.13 -0.85 -11.58
C GLU A 157 13.16 -1.69 -10.28
N PHE A 158 12.26 -1.42 -9.33
CA PHE A 158 12.13 -2.20 -8.09
C PHE A 158 11.10 -3.32 -8.20
N LEU A 159 10.46 -3.48 -9.37
CA LEU A 159 9.53 -4.57 -9.63
C LEU A 159 10.26 -5.77 -10.24
N ASP A 160 9.93 -6.97 -9.77
CA ASP A 160 10.37 -8.21 -10.42
C ASP A 160 9.60 -8.49 -11.72
N ALA A 161 9.95 -9.58 -12.40
CA ALA A 161 9.29 -10.02 -13.63
C ALA A 161 7.79 -10.32 -13.46
N GLU A 162 7.35 -10.57 -12.22
CA GLU A 162 5.98 -10.89 -11.84
C GLU A 162 5.19 -9.66 -11.35
N GLY A 163 5.84 -8.49 -11.31
CA GLY A 163 5.30 -7.22 -10.83
C GLY A 163 5.20 -7.13 -9.31
N VAL A 164 5.98 -7.91 -8.56
CA VAL A 164 6.15 -7.80 -7.11
C VAL A 164 7.22 -6.75 -6.82
N LEU A 165 6.91 -5.82 -5.92
CA LEU A 165 7.84 -4.81 -5.46
C LEU A 165 8.81 -5.40 -4.42
N HIS A 166 10.10 -5.24 -4.68
CA HIS A 166 11.18 -5.47 -3.72
C HIS A 166 11.33 -4.23 -2.83
N VAL A 167 10.74 -4.27 -1.63
CA VAL A 167 10.64 -3.11 -0.70
C VAL A 167 11.97 -2.76 -0.03
N ASP A 168 12.86 -3.73 0.13
CA ASP A 168 14.19 -3.55 0.72
C ASP A 168 15.02 -2.48 0.00
N VAL A 169 14.91 -2.43 -1.33
CA VAL A 169 15.64 -1.47 -2.17
C VAL A 169 15.19 -0.02 -1.95
N PRO A 170 13.93 0.39 -2.24
CA PRO A 170 13.47 1.76 -2.03
C PRO A 170 13.53 2.16 -0.56
N ARG A 171 13.35 1.21 0.37
CA ARG A 171 13.50 1.51 1.80
C ARG A 171 14.93 1.92 2.17
N GLY A 172 15.95 1.26 1.64
CA GLY A 172 17.35 1.53 2.00
C GLY A 172 17.89 2.86 1.47
N ILE A 173 17.23 3.47 0.47
CA ILE A 173 17.72 4.68 -0.20
C ILE A 173 17.67 5.92 0.72
N PRO A 174 16.55 6.28 1.38
CA PRO A 174 16.49 7.44 2.28
C PRO A 174 17.48 7.37 3.44
N TRP A 175 17.83 6.17 3.90
CA TRP A 175 18.78 5.95 5.00
C TRP A 175 20.24 5.90 4.55
N GLY A 176 20.50 5.90 3.24
CA GLY A 176 21.84 5.78 2.67
C GLY A 176 22.43 4.38 2.72
N ASP A 177 21.63 3.36 3.06
CA ASP A 177 22.03 1.95 3.06
C ASP A 177 22.22 1.43 1.63
N ILE A 178 21.45 1.99 0.69
CA ILE A 178 21.47 1.65 -0.73
C ILE A 178 21.67 2.94 -1.53
N GLN A 179 22.59 2.91 -2.49
CA GLN A 179 22.77 4.04 -3.41
C GLN A 179 21.59 4.09 -4.38
N ASP A 180 21.01 5.28 -4.53
CA ASP A 180 20.06 5.52 -5.61
C ASP A 180 20.83 5.52 -6.95
N THR A 181 20.73 4.41 -7.67
CA THR A 181 21.40 4.20 -8.97
C THR A 181 20.55 4.65 -10.15
N SER A 182 19.40 5.27 -9.89
CA SER A 182 18.49 5.75 -10.91
C SER A 182 19.17 6.88 -11.70
N THR A 183 19.68 6.56 -12.88
CA THR A 183 20.14 7.56 -13.84
C THR A 183 18.94 8.37 -14.33
N VAL A 184 18.60 9.44 -13.64
CA VAL A 184 18.02 10.60 -14.32
C VAL A 184 19.14 11.17 -15.17
N THR A 185 19.20 10.81 -16.45
CA THR A 185 19.88 11.62 -17.46
C THR A 185 19.24 13.00 -17.43
N GLY A 186 19.81 13.92 -16.65
CA GLY A 186 19.29 15.28 -16.52
C GLY A 186 19.66 16.02 -15.25
N SER A 187 20.94 16.03 -14.84
CA SER A 187 21.51 17.15 -14.08
C SER A 187 23.02 16.97 -14.05
N GLU A 188 23.70 17.71 -14.93
CA GLU A 188 25.13 17.93 -14.79
C GLU A 188 25.38 18.45 -13.38
N ARG A 189 26.22 17.71 -12.64
CA ARG A 189 26.95 18.23 -11.49
C ARG A 189 27.64 19.53 -11.91
N ALA A 190 27.02 20.66 -11.60
CA ALA A 190 27.72 21.93 -11.52
C ALA A 190 28.66 21.83 -10.31
N THR A 191 29.86 21.37 -10.61
CA THR A 191 31.04 21.60 -9.77
C THR A 191 31.17 23.10 -9.59
N ARG A 192 31.24 23.59 -8.35
CA ARG A 192 31.95 24.83 -8.05
C ARG A 192 32.46 24.83 -6.62
N CYS A 193 33.72 25.24 -6.55
CA CYS A 193 34.62 25.33 -5.42
C CYS A 193 34.12 26.22 -4.29
#